data_AF-A0AAI9U7W6-F1
#
_entry.id   AF-A0AAI9U7W6-F1
#
_cell.length_a   1.000
_cell.length_b   1.000
_cell.length_c   1.000
_cell.angle_alpha   90.00
_cell.angle_beta   90.00
_cell.angle_gamma   90.00
#
_symmetry.space_group_name_H-M   'P 1'
#
loop_
_entity.id
_entity.type
_entity.pdbx_description
1 polymer ?
#
loop_
_entity_poly.entity_id
_entity_poly.type
_entity_poly.pdbx_seq_one_letter_code
_entity_poly.pdbx_strand_id
1 'polypeptide(L)'
;MMREIAKELHTATDAFSVISRGTQRPRILDMCAAPGGFLATALEMCPEAQVLAFTLPLAEGGHRVLLGRDSRVKFKFLDITMLAEDMDMGVGLANNEPCGKFLPRNIAPHYLFRLILCDGQVLRTQKRPECREQREACRLVSTQLALGLEHTEPGGTMIILLHKLEEWDTIMLLYTFRKFSTITLFKPKRFHAKRSSFYMVASDIHSRSPQATQAVAKWKEIWNDATFKGPEEYRDTTHADERDVAGVLDEFGPGLIELGNAIWPTQEKALTKAFLCNK
;
A
#
# COMPACT_ATOMS: atom_id res chain seq x y z
N MET A 1 -19.40 -1.43 2.76
CA MET A 1 -18.24 -1.67 3.64
C MET A 1 -17.07 -0.73 3.31
N MET A 2 -16.24 -0.97 2.30
CA MET A 2 -15.00 -0.19 2.07
C MET A 2 -15.21 1.33 1.94
N ARG A 3 -16.29 1.77 1.27
CA ARG A 3 -16.67 3.19 1.18
C ARG A 3 -16.90 3.83 2.56
N GLU A 4 -17.47 3.10 3.51
CA GLU A 4 -17.70 3.59 4.86
C GLU A 4 -16.40 3.65 5.67
N ILE A 5 -15.51 2.67 5.50
CA ILE A 5 -14.17 2.71 6.09
C ILE A 5 -13.42 3.95 5.59
N ALA A 6 -13.44 4.21 4.28
CA ALA A 6 -12.80 5.37 3.68
C ALA A 6 -13.37 6.70 4.20
N LYS A 7 -14.69 6.79 4.41
CA LYS A 7 -15.35 7.95 5.03
C LYS A 7 -14.90 8.15 6.47
N GLU A 8 -14.90 7.08 7.27
CA GLU A 8 -14.45 7.11 8.66
C GLU A 8 -12.97 7.52 8.76
N LEU A 9 -12.12 6.97 7.89
CA LEU A 9 -10.70 7.32 7.79
C LEU A 9 -10.53 8.81 7.50
N HIS A 10 -11.22 9.31 6.48
CA HIS A 10 -11.12 10.72 6.12
C HIS A 10 -11.59 11.64 7.25
N THR A 11 -12.73 11.34 7.89
CA THR A 11 -13.21 12.11 9.04
C THR A 11 -12.21 12.14 10.19
N ALA A 12 -11.48 11.05 10.42
CA ALA A 12 -10.52 10.94 11.52
C ALA A 12 -9.14 11.56 11.21
N THR A 13 -8.73 11.62 9.93
CA THR A 13 -7.33 11.91 9.55
C THR A 13 -7.16 13.01 8.52
N ASP A 14 -8.26 13.54 7.98
CA ASP A 14 -8.25 14.51 6.88
C ASP A 14 -7.57 14.01 5.59
N ALA A 15 -7.37 12.68 5.43
CA ALA A 15 -6.49 12.12 4.39
C ALA A 15 -6.84 12.51 2.94
N PHE A 16 -8.12 12.72 2.61
CA PHE A 16 -8.55 13.14 1.27
C PHE A 16 -8.54 14.65 1.06
N SER A 17 -8.31 15.48 2.08
CA SER A 17 -8.26 16.93 1.86
C SER A 17 -7.05 17.35 1.05
N VAL A 18 -6.01 16.52 0.95
CA VAL A 18 -4.84 16.82 0.11
C VAL A 18 -5.26 17.09 -1.34
N ILE A 19 -6.23 16.35 -1.88
CA ILE A 19 -6.70 16.49 -3.27
C ILE A 19 -7.71 17.64 -3.42
N SER A 20 -8.30 18.16 -2.34
CA SER A 20 -9.19 19.31 -2.41
C SER A 20 -8.46 20.65 -2.23
N ARG A 21 -7.17 20.62 -1.87
CA ARG A 21 -6.32 21.81 -1.69
C ARG A 21 -5.62 22.17 -3.01
N GLY A 22 -6.04 23.27 -3.64
CA GLY A 22 -5.38 23.87 -4.80
C GLY A 22 -6.33 24.19 -5.96
N THR A 23 -5.80 24.82 -7.01
CA THR A 23 -6.55 25.21 -8.22
C THR A 23 -6.37 24.24 -9.39
N GLN A 24 -5.49 23.24 -9.25
CA GLN A 24 -5.22 22.24 -10.29
C GLN A 24 -6.07 20.98 -10.08
N ARG A 25 -6.36 20.27 -11.18
CA ARG A 25 -6.99 18.94 -11.14
C ARG A 25 -6.01 17.93 -10.55
N PRO A 26 -6.22 17.45 -9.30
CA PRO A 26 -5.30 16.53 -8.66
C PRO A 26 -5.35 15.16 -9.33
N ARG A 27 -4.27 14.39 -9.22
CA ARG A 27 -4.24 13.00 -9.69
C ARG A 27 -4.22 12.02 -8.51
N ILE A 28 -4.93 10.91 -8.68
CA ILE A 28 -5.00 9.81 -7.71
C ILE A 28 -4.49 8.53 -8.37
N LEU A 29 -3.67 7.79 -7.65
CA LEU A 29 -3.28 6.43 -8.00
C LEU A 29 -3.93 5.44 -7.03
N ASP A 30 -4.62 4.44 -7.55
CA ASP A 30 -5.08 3.28 -6.76
C ASP A 30 -4.53 2.01 -7.38
N MET A 31 -3.67 1.30 -6.66
CA MET A 31 -2.97 0.13 -7.18
C MET A 31 -3.76 -1.18 -7.02
N CYS A 32 -4.86 -1.18 -6.27
CA CYS A 32 -5.71 -2.35 -6.05
C CYS A 32 -7.18 -1.94 -5.94
N ALA A 33 -7.67 -1.30 -7.00
CA ALA A 33 -8.86 -0.46 -6.92
C ALA A 33 -10.17 -1.20 -6.70
N ALA A 34 -10.36 -2.40 -7.25
CA ALA A 34 -11.64 -3.11 -7.09
C ALA A 34 -11.86 -3.53 -5.62
N PRO A 35 -13.06 -3.30 -5.06
CA PRO A 35 -14.30 -2.92 -5.75
C PRO A 35 -14.54 -1.41 -5.95
N GLY A 36 -13.67 -0.54 -5.44
CA GLY A 36 -13.69 0.92 -5.69
C GLY A 36 -14.15 1.77 -4.50
N GLY A 37 -14.20 1.21 -3.30
CA GLY A 37 -14.76 1.90 -2.13
C GLY A 37 -14.01 3.16 -1.72
N PHE A 38 -12.68 3.12 -1.70
CA PHE A 38 -11.84 4.29 -1.40
C PHE A 38 -11.90 5.32 -2.52
N LEU A 39 -11.79 4.91 -3.78
CA LEU A 39 -11.94 5.80 -4.94
C LEU A 39 -13.27 6.52 -4.98
N ALA A 40 -14.38 5.82 -4.70
CA ALA A 40 -15.70 6.45 -4.64
C ALA A 40 -15.73 7.59 -3.63
N THR A 41 -15.18 7.37 -2.44
CA THR A 41 -15.09 8.43 -1.42
C THR A 41 -14.14 9.55 -1.84
N ALA A 42 -12.98 9.25 -2.43
CA ALA A 42 -12.05 10.27 -2.89
C ALA A 42 -12.65 11.17 -3.99
N LEU A 43 -13.38 10.58 -4.95
CA LEU A 43 -14.08 11.31 -6.01
C LEU A 43 -15.29 12.11 -5.51
N GLU A 44 -15.92 11.70 -4.41
CA GLU A 44 -16.92 12.52 -3.71
C GLU A 44 -16.28 13.78 -3.10
N MET A 45 -15.07 13.66 -2.53
CA MET A 45 -14.36 14.78 -1.90
C MET A 45 -13.70 15.73 -2.90
N CYS A 46 -13.28 15.22 -4.05
CA CYS A 46 -12.73 16.03 -5.14
C CYS A 46 -13.28 15.57 -6.50
N PRO A 47 -14.39 16.18 -6.96
CA PRO A 47 -14.99 15.84 -8.25
C PRO A 47 -14.10 16.12 -9.47
N GLU A 48 -13.09 16.98 -9.35
CA GLU A 48 -12.19 17.29 -10.47
C GLU A 48 -10.98 16.36 -10.56
N ALA A 49 -10.83 15.41 -9.63
CA ALA A 49 -9.70 14.51 -9.59
C ALA A 49 -9.65 13.57 -10.80
N GLN A 50 -8.45 13.36 -11.34
CA GLN A 50 -8.19 12.33 -12.36
C GLN A 50 -7.57 11.10 -11.70
N VAL A 51 -8.00 9.92 -12.12
CA VAL A 51 -7.60 8.67 -11.47
C VAL A 51 -6.95 7.73 -12.46
N LEU A 52 -5.77 7.22 -12.10
CA LEU A 52 -5.21 5.99 -12.66
C LEU A 52 -5.47 4.86 -11.65
N ALA A 53 -6.16 3.82 -12.09
CA ALA A 53 -6.53 2.71 -11.21
C ALA A 53 -6.07 1.38 -11.81
N PHE A 54 -5.31 0.61 -11.05
CA PHE A 54 -4.96 -0.76 -11.37
C PHE A 54 -5.86 -1.73 -10.61
N THR A 55 -6.24 -2.83 -11.25
CA THR A 55 -6.96 -3.90 -10.57
C THR A 55 -6.75 -5.23 -11.28
N LEU A 56 -6.73 -6.31 -10.50
CA LEU A 56 -6.56 -7.65 -11.06
C LEU A 56 -7.75 -8.01 -11.97
N PRO A 57 -7.52 -8.60 -13.16
CA PRO A 57 -8.61 -9.06 -14.01
C PRO A 57 -9.51 -10.09 -13.30
N LEU A 58 -10.82 -10.06 -13.59
CA LEU A 58 -11.77 -11.06 -13.08
C LEU A 58 -11.36 -12.50 -13.42
N ALA A 59 -10.86 -12.71 -14.64
CA ALA A 59 -10.39 -14.01 -15.13
C ALA A 59 -9.19 -14.55 -14.33
N GLU A 60 -8.43 -13.66 -13.68
CA GLU A 60 -7.28 -14.00 -12.83
C GLU A 60 -7.67 -14.04 -11.34
N GLY A 61 -8.96 -14.01 -11.01
CA GLY A 61 -9.45 -14.06 -9.63
C GLY A 61 -9.60 -12.69 -8.97
N GLY A 62 -9.55 -11.60 -9.73
CA GLY A 62 -9.86 -10.26 -9.25
C GLY A 62 -11.33 -10.05 -8.89
N HIS A 63 -11.64 -8.86 -8.37
CA HIS A 63 -13.00 -8.47 -8.00
C HIS A 63 -13.65 -7.58 -9.06
N ARG A 64 -14.99 -7.57 -9.10
CA ARG A 64 -15.74 -6.67 -9.97
C ARG A 64 -15.57 -5.23 -9.48
N VAL A 65 -15.23 -4.32 -10.38
CA VAL A 65 -15.29 -2.88 -10.11
C VAL A 65 -16.77 -2.47 -9.97
N LEU A 66 -17.12 -1.91 -8.82
CA LEU A 66 -18.46 -1.43 -8.52
C LEU A 66 -18.60 0.09 -8.66
N LEU A 67 -17.49 0.77 -8.97
CA LEU A 67 -17.53 2.17 -9.38
C LEU A 67 -18.24 2.27 -10.74
N GLY A 68 -19.19 3.19 -10.87
CA GLY A 68 -19.87 3.46 -12.13
C GLY A 68 -18.91 3.88 -13.23
N ARG A 69 -19.36 3.86 -14.49
CA ARG A 69 -18.57 4.41 -15.60
C ARG A 69 -18.31 5.88 -15.34
N ASP A 70 -17.04 6.25 -15.25
CA ASP A 70 -16.58 7.58 -14.93
C ASP A 70 -15.41 7.94 -15.84
N SER A 71 -15.57 8.98 -16.66
CA SER A 71 -14.54 9.42 -17.62
C SER A 71 -13.27 9.93 -16.94
N ARG A 72 -13.32 10.24 -15.64
CA ARG A 72 -12.17 10.67 -14.84
C ARG A 72 -11.27 9.49 -14.43
N VAL A 73 -11.78 8.26 -14.53
CA VAL A 73 -11.10 7.06 -14.02
C VAL A 73 -10.62 6.19 -15.16
N LYS A 74 -9.31 6.11 -15.32
CA LYS A 74 -8.66 5.18 -16.23
C LYS A 74 -8.31 3.89 -15.50
N PHE A 75 -9.15 2.87 -15.68
CA PHE A 75 -8.85 1.52 -15.20
C PHE A 75 -7.88 0.80 -16.13
N LYS A 76 -6.88 0.14 -15.54
CA LYS A 76 -6.01 -0.84 -16.18
C LYS A 76 -6.16 -2.17 -15.44
N PHE A 77 -6.58 -3.20 -16.16
CA PHE A 77 -6.80 -4.53 -15.61
C PHE A 77 -5.52 -5.36 -15.77
N LEU A 78 -4.72 -5.46 -14.71
CA LEU A 78 -3.43 -6.14 -14.70
C LEU A 78 -3.03 -6.55 -13.28
N ASP A 79 -2.06 -7.47 -13.17
CA ASP A 79 -1.37 -7.81 -11.94
C ASP A 79 -0.19 -6.84 -11.72
N ILE A 80 -0.28 -5.98 -10.70
CA ILE A 80 0.76 -4.97 -10.45
C ILE A 80 2.12 -5.60 -10.10
N THR A 81 2.15 -6.84 -9.60
CA THR A 81 3.40 -7.54 -9.29
C THR A 81 4.18 -7.92 -10.55
N MET A 82 3.57 -7.77 -11.73
CA MET A 82 4.18 -8.06 -13.03
C MET A 82 4.73 -6.80 -13.71
N LEU A 83 4.65 -5.63 -13.10
CA LEU A 83 5.13 -4.34 -13.65
C LEU A 83 6.67 -4.21 -13.60
N ALA A 84 7.39 -5.13 -14.24
CA ALA A 84 8.86 -5.16 -14.18
C ALA A 84 9.50 -3.86 -14.65
N GLU A 85 9.02 -3.28 -15.75
CA GLU A 85 9.62 -2.06 -16.31
C GLU A 85 9.39 -0.81 -15.44
N ASP A 86 8.28 -0.76 -14.68
CA ASP A 86 8.05 0.28 -13.66
C ASP A 86 8.94 0.02 -12.42
N MET A 87 9.25 -1.24 -12.14
CA MET A 87 10.18 -1.69 -11.09
C MET A 87 11.66 -1.73 -11.55
N ASP A 88 12.00 -0.98 -12.60
CA ASP A 88 13.34 -0.84 -13.19
C ASP A 88 14.01 -2.14 -13.68
N MET A 89 13.20 -3.15 -13.99
CA MET A 89 13.64 -4.40 -14.60
C MET A 89 13.17 -4.52 -16.04
N GLY A 90 14.10 -4.71 -16.98
CA GLY A 90 13.78 -4.87 -18.40
C GLY A 90 12.94 -6.13 -18.67
N VAL A 91 11.80 -5.97 -19.34
CA VAL A 91 10.85 -7.06 -19.64
C VAL A 91 11.50 -8.22 -20.40
N GLY A 92 12.45 -7.92 -21.29
CA GLY A 92 13.18 -8.93 -22.06
C GLY A 92 14.06 -9.86 -21.22
N LEU A 93 14.61 -9.37 -20.11
CA LEU A 93 15.40 -10.17 -19.17
C LEU A 93 14.48 -11.00 -18.26
N ALA A 94 13.39 -10.39 -17.80
CA ALA A 94 12.46 -11.00 -16.85
C ALA A 94 11.62 -12.14 -17.46
N ASN A 95 11.34 -12.11 -18.78
CA ASN A 95 10.51 -13.12 -19.44
C ASN A 95 11.25 -14.43 -19.81
N ASN A 96 12.55 -14.56 -19.50
CA ASN A 96 13.26 -15.84 -19.61
C ASN A 96 13.00 -16.77 -18.40
N GLU A 97 12.26 -16.28 -17.39
CA GLU A 97 11.99 -17.00 -16.15
C GLU A 97 10.72 -17.88 -16.26
N PRO A 98 10.69 -19.06 -15.57
CA PRO A 98 9.58 -20.03 -15.65
C PRO A 98 8.20 -19.50 -15.24
N CYS A 99 8.14 -18.33 -14.58
CA CYS A 99 6.92 -17.72 -14.06
C CYS A 99 6.59 -16.37 -14.77
N GLY A 100 7.20 -16.11 -15.92
CA GLY A 100 7.18 -14.85 -16.65
C GLY A 100 5.90 -14.55 -17.45
N LYS A 101 5.39 -13.34 -17.25
CA LYS A 101 4.53 -12.53 -18.15
C LYS A 101 4.67 -11.06 -17.74
N PHE A 102 5.90 -10.58 -17.64
CA PHE A 102 6.17 -9.24 -17.15
C PHE A 102 5.69 -8.19 -18.15
N LEU A 103 5.23 -7.09 -17.60
CA LEU A 103 4.54 -6.03 -18.32
C LEU A 103 5.49 -4.86 -18.58
N PRO A 104 5.35 -4.18 -19.73
CA PRO A 104 6.05 -2.94 -20.00
C PRO A 104 5.56 -1.83 -19.06
N ARG A 105 6.26 -0.69 -19.10
CA ARG A 105 5.99 0.46 -18.25
C ARG A 105 4.54 0.92 -18.37
N ASN A 106 3.87 1.04 -17.23
CA ASN A 106 2.47 1.43 -17.13
C ASN A 106 2.25 2.80 -16.48
N ILE A 107 3.24 3.34 -15.78
CA ILE A 107 3.26 4.69 -15.22
C ILE A 107 4.41 5.46 -15.84
N ALA A 108 4.13 6.64 -16.40
CA ALA A 108 5.20 7.44 -17.00
C ALA A 108 6.13 8.01 -15.89
N PRO A 109 7.46 8.07 -16.10
CA PRO A 109 8.45 8.40 -15.04
C PRO A 109 8.20 9.72 -14.29
N HIS A 110 7.55 10.71 -14.91
CA HIS A 110 7.28 12.02 -14.33
C HIS A 110 5.81 12.23 -13.97
N TYR A 111 5.00 11.17 -14.06
CA TYR A 111 3.58 11.23 -13.76
C TYR A 111 3.40 11.08 -12.25
N LEU A 112 3.15 12.19 -11.58
CA LEU A 112 3.01 12.24 -10.13
C LEU A 112 1.54 12.32 -9.71
N PHE A 113 1.25 11.81 -8.52
CA PHE A 113 -0.08 11.78 -7.94
C PHE A 113 -0.07 12.43 -6.56
N ARG A 114 -1.15 13.11 -6.27
CA ARG A 114 -1.33 13.85 -5.02
C ARG A 114 -1.86 12.95 -3.89
N LEU A 115 -2.57 11.88 -4.26
CA LEU A 115 -3.05 10.85 -3.36
C LEU A 115 -2.75 9.46 -3.95
N ILE A 116 -2.17 8.59 -3.13
CA ILE A 116 -1.95 7.18 -3.45
C ILE A 116 -2.76 6.30 -2.49
N LEU A 117 -3.39 5.26 -3.04
CA LEU A 117 -4.10 4.23 -2.29
C LEU A 117 -3.39 2.89 -2.44
N CYS A 118 -2.92 2.34 -1.32
CA CYS A 118 -2.22 1.07 -1.19
C CYS A 118 -2.98 0.13 -0.24
N ASP A 119 -4.15 -0.35 -0.66
CA ASP A 119 -5.03 -1.24 0.12
C ASP A 119 -5.04 -2.69 -0.43
N GLY A 120 -4.07 -3.00 -1.29
CA GLY A 120 -3.96 -4.30 -1.95
C GLY A 120 -3.56 -5.42 -1.02
N GLN A 121 -4.27 -6.55 -1.13
CA GLN A 121 -3.91 -7.80 -0.46
C GLN A 121 -3.90 -8.96 -1.46
N VAL A 122 -3.13 -9.99 -1.11
CA VAL A 122 -3.18 -11.28 -1.80
C VAL A 122 -4.61 -11.84 -1.74
N LEU A 123 -5.20 -12.06 -2.91
CA LEU A 123 -6.54 -12.63 -3.03
C LEU A 123 -6.48 -14.16 -3.03
N ARG A 124 -7.28 -14.78 -2.16
CA ARG A 124 -7.43 -16.26 -2.11
C ARG A 124 -8.00 -16.86 -3.40
N THR A 125 -8.64 -16.04 -4.23
CA THR A 125 -9.27 -16.42 -5.49
C THR A 125 -8.30 -16.43 -6.67
N GLN A 126 -7.12 -15.82 -6.54
CA GLN A 126 -6.13 -15.78 -7.62
C GLN A 126 -5.37 -17.11 -7.67
N LYS A 127 -5.43 -17.80 -8.81
CA LYS A 127 -4.56 -18.95 -9.07
C LYS A 127 -3.17 -18.44 -9.45
N ARG A 128 -2.13 -18.98 -8.83
CA ARG A 128 -0.74 -18.55 -9.03
C ARG A 128 0.16 -19.74 -9.26
N PRO A 129 1.25 -19.58 -10.03
CA PRO A 129 2.34 -20.54 -10.05
C PRO A 129 2.92 -20.76 -8.64
N GLU A 130 3.27 -22.01 -8.31
CA GLU A 130 3.80 -22.41 -7.01
C GLU A 130 5.06 -21.64 -6.61
N CYS A 131 5.93 -21.35 -7.59
CA CYS A 131 7.13 -20.50 -7.44
C CYS A 131 6.86 -19.12 -6.80
N ARG A 132 5.62 -18.60 -6.91
CA ARG A 132 5.24 -17.26 -6.45
C ARG A 132 4.51 -17.27 -5.11
N GLU A 133 3.89 -18.38 -4.72
CA GLU A 133 2.85 -18.37 -3.69
C GLU A 133 3.34 -17.84 -2.34
N GLN A 134 4.52 -18.28 -1.90
CA GLN A 134 5.10 -17.91 -0.61
C GLN A 134 5.58 -16.45 -0.55
N ARG A 135 5.88 -15.84 -1.70
CA ARG A 135 6.54 -14.52 -1.78
C ARG A 135 5.62 -13.42 -2.30
N GLU A 136 4.43 -13.78 -2.74
CA GLU A 136 3.55 -12.85 -3.43
C GLU A 136 3.07 -11.70 -2.55
N ALA A 137 2.90 -11.93 -1.24
CA ALA A 137 2.58 -10.86 -0.31
C ALA A 137 3.70 -9.79 -0.28
N CYS A 138 4.96 -10.23 -0.24
CA CYS A 138 6.12 -9.35 -0.30
C CYS A 138 6.18 -8.62 -1.65
N ARG A 139 6.06 -9.34 -2.77
CA ARG A 139 6.04 -8.73 -4.12
C ARG A 139 4.95 -7.66 -4.23
N LEU A 140 3.75 -7.94 -3.73
CA LEU A 140 2.62 -7.02 -3.77
C LEU A 140 2.84 -5.77 -2.92
N VAL A 141 3.29 -5.93 -1.67
CA VAL A 141 3.57 -4.80 -0.77
C VAL A 141 4.71 -3.96 -1.33
N SER A 142 5.83 -4.56 -1.71
CA SER A 142 6.99 -3.84 -2.26
C SER A 142 6.66 -3.08 -3.55
N THR A 143 5.82 -3.65 -4.43
CA THR A 143 5.33 -2.93 -5.63
C THR A 143 4.50 -1.72 -5.23
N GLN A 144 3.53 -1.88 -4.31
CA GLN A 144 2.68 -0.77 -3.87
C GLN A 144 3.49 0.34 -3.17
N LEU A 145 4.48 -0.01 -2.37
CA LEU A 145 5.32 0.96 -1.66
C LEU A 145 6.27 1.69 -2.62
N ALA A 146 6.98 0.95 -3.48
CA ALA A 146 7.93 1.52 -4.44
C ALA A 146 7.25 2.48 -5.42
N LEU A 147 6.25 1.99 -6.17
CA LEU A 147 5.57 2.80 -7.17
C LEU A 147 4.73 3.91 -6.53
N GLY A 148 4.14 3.63 -5.37
CA GLY A 148 3.39 4.63 -4.62
C GLY A 148 4.27 5.81 -4.22
N LEU A 149 5.41 5.56 -3.56
CA LEU A 149 6.28 6.64 -3.09
C LEU A 149 7.00 7.35 -4.26
N GLU A 150 7.50 6.59 -5.24
CA GLU A 150 8.18 7.14 -6.43
C GLU A 150 7.29 8.13 -7.19
N HIS A 151 5.99 7.82 -7.31
CA HIS A 151 5.04 8.65 -8.02
C HIS A 151 4.23 9.59 -7.11
N THR A 152 4.62 9.77 -5.84
CA THR A 152 3.98 10.73 -4.95
C THR A 152 4.50 12.15 -5.20
N GLU A 153 3.60 13.12 -5.40
CA GLU A 153 3.95 14.54 -5.42
C GLU A 153 4.55 14.99 -4.07
N PRO A 154 5.53 15.90 -4.04
CA PRO A 154 5.94 16.53 -2.78
C PRO A 154 4.74 17.15 -2.05
N GLY A 155 4.61 16.86 -0.75
CA GLY A 155 3.45 17.24 0.06
C GLY A 155 2.20 16.38 -0.15
N GLY A 156 2.29 15.32 -0.97
CA GLY A 156 1.22 14.37 -1.24
C GLY A 156 0.89 13.47 -0.05
N THR A 157 -0.07 12.56 -0.24
CA THR A 157 -0.49 11.60 0.80
C THR A 157 -0.56 10.18 0.24
N MET A 158 -0.10 9.21 1.04
CA MET A 158 -0.29 7.79 0.80
C MET A 158 -1.17 7.21 1.92
N ILE A 159 -2.17 6.39 1.54
CA ILE A 159 -2.98 5.61 2.48
C ILE A 159 -2.63 4.15 2.27
N ILE A 160 -2.10 3.51 3.32
CA ILE A 160 -1.50 2.18 3.24
C ILE A 160 -2.18 1.26 4.25
N LEU A 161 -2.66 0.11 3.78
CA LEU A 161 -3.21 -0.94 4.62
C LEU A 161 -2.08 -1.77 5.22
N LEU A 162 -2.05 -1.84 6.54
CA LEU A 162 -1.07 -2.61 7.31
C LEU A 162 -1.78 -3.61 8.23
N HIS A 163 -1.00 -4.53 8.77
CA HIS A 163 -1.45 -5.53 9.74
C HIS A 163 -0.44 -5.62 10.87
N LYS A 164 -0.92 -5.96 12.08
CA LYS A 164 -0.08 -6.33 13.22
C LYS A 164 1.02 -5.30 13.48
N LEU A 165 0.68 -4.26 14.23
CA LEU A 165 1.58 -3.15 14.52
C LEU A 165 2.90 -3.62 15.16
N GLU A 166 2.84 -4.73 15.88
CA GLU A 166 3.95 -5.38 16.58
C GLU A 166 4.89 -6.20 15.68
N GLU A 167 4.54 -6.46 14.42
CA GLU A 167 5.44 -7.17 13.50
C GLU A 167 6.61 -6.26 13.06
N TRP A 168 7.82 -6.82 13.04
CA TRP A 168 9.05 -6.09 12.76
C TRP A 168 9.00 -5.33 11.42
N ASP A 169 8.53 -5.98 10.36
CA ASP A 169 8.38 -5.35 9.04
C ASP A 169 7.45 -4.13 9.09
N THR A 170 6.36 -4.20 9.86
CA THR A 170 5.42 -3.09 10.06
C THR A 170 6.10 -1.96 10.84
N ILE A 171 6.86 -2.28 11.89
CA ILE A 171 7.61 -1.29 12.68
C ILE A 171 8.64 -0.57 11.79
N MET A 172 9.43 -1.32 11.01
CA MET A 172 10.44 -0.78 10.10
C MET A 172 9.82 0.09 9.01
N LEU A 173 8.63 -0.27 8.52
CA LEU A 173 7.91 0.55 7.57
C LEU A 173 7.49 1.90 8.18
N LEU A 174 6.91 1.88 9.39
CA LEU A 174 6.51 3.10 10.10
C LEU A 174 7.71 3.99 10.41
N TYR A 175 8.79 3.39 10.91
CA TYR A 175 10.04 4.08 11.19
C TYR A 175 10.62 4.71 9.92
N THR A 176 10.60 3.99 8.79
CA THR A 176 11.05 4.49 7.49
C THR A 176 10.22 5.68 7.03
N PHE A 177 8.89 5.56 7.01
CA PHE A 177 8.00 6.65 6.61
C PHE A 177 8.11 7.89 7.51
N ARG A 178 8.40 7.71 8.80
CA ARG A 178 8.59 8.82 9.73
C ARG A 178 9.75 9.74 9.34
N LYS A 179 10.74 9.24 8.60
CA LYS A 179 11.92 10.01 8.16
C LYS A 179 11.61 11.02 7.06
N PHE A 180 10.49 10.89 6.36
CA PHE A 180 10.15 11.75 5.22
C PHE A 180 8.66 12.13 5.13
N SER A 181 7.86 11.80 6.14
CA SER A 181 6.43 12.11 6.16
C SER A 181 5.88 12.26 7.58
N THR A 182 4.72 12.87 7.69
CA THR A 182 3.89 12.80 8.90
C THR A 182 3.01 11.57 8.82
N ILE A 183 3.08 10.70 9.83
CA ILE A 183 2.28 9.46 9.86
C ILE A 183 1.19 9.53 10.93
N THR A 184 0.03 9.00 10.61
CA THR A 184 -1.07 8.78 11.55
C THR A 184 -1.67 7.41 11.32
N LEU A 185 -1.99 6.68 12.39
CA LEU A 185 -2.65 5.38 12.28
C LEU A 185 -4.15 5.51 12.49
N PHE A 186 -4.90 4.69 11.74
CA PHE A 186 -6.35 4.66 11.80
C PHE A 186 -6.87 3.23 11.86
N LYS A 187 -7.73 2.97 12.85
CA LYS A 187 -8.47 1.72 13.00
C LYS A 187 -9.95 1.95 12.71
N PRO A 188 -10.55 1.29 11.70
CA PRO A 188 -11.97 1.44 11.47
C PRO A 188 -12.77 0.80 12.63
N LYS A 189 -13.77 1.53 13.12
CA LYS A 189 -14.59 1.11 14.28
C LYS A 189 -15.73 0.21 13.87
N ARG A 190 -16.32 0.43 12.69
CA ARG A 190 -17.51 -0.30 12.24
C ARG A 190 -17.19 -1.65 11.61
N PHE A 191 -16.18 -1.69 10.77
CA PHE A 191 -15.75 -2.89 10.05
C PHE A 191 -14.29 -3.19 10.37
N HIS A 192 -13.92 -4.46 10.36
CA HIS A 192 -12.54 -4.90 10.62
C HIS A 192 -11.95 -4.47 11.98
N ALA A 193 -12.73 -3.88 12.89
CA ALA A 193 -12.26 -3.47 14.22
C ALA A 193 -11.57 -4.61 15.00
N LYS A 194 -12.05 -5.85 14.83
CA LYS A 194 -11.47 -7.06 15.47
C LYS A 194 -10.24 -7.63 14.76
N ARG A 195 -10.03 -7.30 13.48
CA ARG A 195 -8.92 -7.83 12.68
C ARG A 195 -7.63 -7.13 13.11
N SER A 196 -6.46 -7.69 12.79
CA SER A 196 -5.18 -7.01 13.00
C SER A 196 -4.93 -5.87 12.01
N SER A 197 -5.75 -5.75 10.96
CA SER A 197 -5.62 -4.72 9.92
C SER A 197 -5.89 -3.31 10.45
N PHE A 198 -5.12 -2.33 9.99
CA PHE A 198 -5.30 -0.90 10.21
C PHE A 198 -4.72 -0.12 9.03
N TYR A 199 -4.91 1.20 8.99
CA TYR A 199 -4.36 2.05 7.95
C TYR A 199 -3.29 2.98 8.51
N MET A 200 -2.19 3.12 7.80
CA MET A 200 -1.29 4.27 7.93
C MET A 200 -1.71 5.32 6.91
N VAL A 201 -1.87 6.56 7.37
CA VAL A 201 -1.95 7.75 6.54
C VAL A 201 -0.60 8.46 6.65
N ALA A 202 0.19 8.41 5.58
CA ALA A 202 1.43 9.16 5.46
C ALA A 202 1.15 10.43 4.64
N SER A 203 1.20 11.59 5.27
CA SER A 203 0.93 12.90 4.68
C SER A 203 2.18 13.78 4.69
N ASP A 204 2.12 14.88 3.95
CA ASP A 204 3.24 15.82 3.79
C ASP A 204 4.53 15.10 3.36
N ILE A 205 4.41 14.24 2.35
CA ILE A 205 5.49 13.37 1.91
C ILE A 205 6.57 14.18 1.19
N HIS A 206 7.80 14.09 1.70
CA HIS A 206 9.00 14.64 1.07
C HIS A 206 9.57 13.61 0.08
N SER A 207 8.84 13.33 -1.00
CA SER A 207 9.12 12.22 -1.94
C SER A 207 10.47 12.31 -2.66
N ARG A 208 11.09 13.50 -2.70
CA ARG A 208 12.41 13.74 -3.30
C ARG A 208 13.56 13.76 -2.29
N SER A 209 13.28 13.48 -1.02
CA SER A 209 14.31 13.38 0.00
C SER A 209 15.22 12.16 -0.26
N PRO A 210 16.50 12.19 0.19
CA PRO A 210 17.38 11.04 0.10
C PRO A 210 16.78 9.78 0.73
N GLN A 211 16.11 9.93 1.88
CA GLN A 211 15.48 8.84 2.62
C GLN A 211 14.32 8.22 1.83
N ALA A 212 13.46 9.03 1.21
CA ALA A 212 12.38 8.54 0.35
C ALA A 212 12.93 7.81 -0.88
N THR A 213 13.96 8.36 -1.52
CA THR A 213 14.60 7.77 -2.71
C THR A 213 15.27 6.43 -2.37
N GLN A 214 15.96 6.36 -1.23
CA GLN A 214 16.55 5.13 -0.72
C GLN A 214 15.49 4.08 -0.41
N ALA A 215 14.35 4.48 0.18
CA ALA A 215 13.24 3.56 0.45
C ALA A 215 12.66 2.97 -0.85
N VAL A 216 12.44 3.80 -1.88
CA VAL A 216 12.00 3.32 -3.21
C VAL A 216 12.98 2.30 -3.77
N ALA A 217 14.28 2.61 -3.79
CA ALA A 217 15.31 1.70 -4.29
C ALA A 217 15.31 0.37 -3.51
N LYS A 218 15.19 0.43 -2.18
CA LYS A 218 15.13 -0.74 -1.33
C LYS A 218 13.91 -1.62 -1.62
N TRP A 219 12.73 -1.03 -1.79
CA TRP A 219 11.53 -1.82 -2.13
C TRP A 219 11.58 -2.42 -3.54
N LYS A 220 12.20 -1.74 -4.51
CA LYS A 220 12.46 -2.33 -5.84
C LYS A 220 13.43 -3.50 -5.76
N GLU A 221 14.49 -3.41 -4.95
CA GLU A 221 15.41 -4.51 -4.65
C GLU A 221 14.68 -5.70 -4.00
N ILE A 222 13.88 -5.45 -2.95
CA ILE A 222 13.10 -6.50 -2.28
C ILE A 222 12.15 -7.19 -3.27
N TRP A 223 11.48 -6.43 -4.14
CA TRP A 223 10.64 -7.02 -5.18
C TRP A 223 11.44 -7.87 -6.16
N ASN A 224 12.62 -7.40 -6.58
CA ASN A 224 13.52 -8.13 -7.47
C ASN A 224 13.92 -9.47 -6.84
N ASP A 225 14.39 -9.43 -5.60
CA ASP A 225 14.80 -10.61 -4.84
C ASP A 225 13.65 -11.61 -4.66
N ALA A 226 12.48 -11.11 -4.27
CA ALA A 226 11.29 -11.93 -4.12
C ALA A 226 10.85 -12.57 -5.46
N THR A 227 11.16 -11.93 -6.58
CA THR A 227 10.77 -12.38 -7.92
C THR A 227 11.77 -13.35 -8.54
N PHE A 228 13.08 -13.13 -8.36
CA PHE A 228 14.12 -13.79 -9.15
C PHE A 228 15.09 -14.67 -8.34
N LYS A 229 15.30 -14.43 -7.04
CA LYS A 229 16.24 -15.24 -6.24
C LYS A 229 15.71 -16.63 -5.91
N GLY A 230 16.60 -17.61 -5.72
CA GLY A 230 16.24 -18.94 -5.21
C GLY A 230 15.67 -18.91 -3.77
N PRO A 231 14.95 -19.96 -3.29
CA PRO A 231 14.40 -20.02 -1.92
C PRO A 231 15.39 -19.87 -0.77
N GLU A 232 16.65 -20.25 -0.99
CA GLU A 232 17.72 -20.13 0.00
C GLU A 232 18.29 -18.71 0.01
N GLU A 233 18.71 -18.19 -1.15
CA GLU A 233 19.23 -16.83 -1.31
C GLU A 233 18.25 -15.73 -0.84
N TYR A 234 16.94 -15.95 -1.04
CA TYR A 234 15.91 -15.04 -0.56
C TYR A 234 15.84 -14.99 0.97
N ARG A 235 15.92 -16.16 1.65
CA ARG A 235 15.87 -16.24 3.12
C ARG A 235 17.05 -15.52 3.77
N ASP A 236 18.24 -15.68 3.21
CA ASP A 236 19.44 -15.00 3.71
C ASP A 236 19.31 -13.48 3.60
N THR A 237 18.62 -13.00 2.56
CA THR A 237 18.41 -11.56 2.36
C THR A 237 17.40 -10.98 3.36
N THR A 238 16.33 -11.72 3.69
CA THR A 238 15.30 -11.25 4.63
C THR A 238 15.79 -11.15 6.08
N HIS A 239 16.72 -12.01 6.51
CA HIS A 239 17.23 -11.99 7.89
C HIS A 239 18.37 -11.00 8.14
N ALA A 240 18.94 -10.41 7.08
CA ALA A 240 20.07 -9.49 7.21
C ALA A 240 19.71 -8.14 7.87
N ASP A 241 18.41 -7.76 7.86
CA ASP A 241 17.88 -6.47 8.33
C ASP A 241 17.49 -6.46 9.82
N GLU A 242 17.50 -7.63 10.49
CA GLU A 242 17.15 -7.78 11.92
C GLU A 242 18.29 -7.39 12.88
N ARG A 243 19.43 -6.89 12.36
CA ARG A 243 20.66 -6.73 13.15
C ARG A 243 20.70 -5.50 14.05
N ASP A 244 19.72 -4.58 13.96
CA ASP A 244 19.66 -3.37 14.80
C ASP A 244 18.27 -3.14 15.43
N VAL A 245 17.67 -4.21 15.97
CA VAL A 245 16.37 -4.11 16.67
C VAL A 245 16.47 -3.15 17.85
N ALA A 246 17.55 -3.23 18.64
CA ALA A 246 17.74 -2.40 19.82
C ALA A 246 17.82 -0.91 19.48
N GLY A 247 18.61 -0.52 18.46
CA GLY A 247 18.75 0.89 18.07
C GLY A 247 17.44 1.49 17.58
N VAL A 248 16.68 0.74 16.77
CA VAL A 248 15.36 1.20 16.30
C VAL A 248 14.36 1.33 17.45
N LEU A 249 14.33 0.39 18.41
CA LEU A 249 13.41 0.47 19.55
C LEU A 249 13.79 1.60 20.50
N ASP A 250 15.08 1.87 20.70
CA ASP A 250 15.54 2.99 21.51
C ASP A 250 15.15 4.34 20.87
N GLU A 251 15.26 4.47 19.54
CA GLU A 251 14.90 5.71 18.83
C GLU A 251 13.38 5.87 18.63
N PHE A 252 12.69 4.82 18.20
CA PHE A 252 11.32 4.87 17.70
C PHE A 252 10.29 4.21 18.62
N GLY A 253 10.71 3.48 19.65
CA GLY A 253 9.81 2.77 20.59
C GLY A 253 8.75 3.67 21.23
N PRO A 254 9.08 4.85 21.77
CA PRO A 254 8.08 5.79 22.30
C PRO A 254 7.07 6.23 21.24
N GLY A 255 7.53 6.51 20.01
CA GLY A 255 6.67 6.88 18.89
C GLY A 255 5.76 5.72 18.44
N LEU A 256 6.26 4.49 18.49
CA LEU A 256 5.47 3.29 18.20
C LEU A 256 4.32 3.12 19.21
N ILE A 257 4.56 3.38 20.49
CA ILE A 257 3.51 3.35 21.53
C ILE A 257 2.46 4.44 21.27
N GLU A 258 2.88 5.66 20.94
CA GLU A 258 1.98 6.76 20.60
C GLU A 258 1.05 6.39 19.43
N LEU A 259 1.63 5.85 18.35
CA LEU A 259 0.88 5.38 17.18
C LEU A 259 -0.05 4.22 17.53
N GLY A 260 0.39 3.29 18.37
CA GLY A 260 -0.41 2.16 18.86
C GLY A 260 -1.64 2.58 19.64
N ASN A 261 -1.51 3.61 20.49
CA ASN A 261 -2.63 4.16 21.26
C ASN A 261 -3.77 4.70 20.39
N ALA A 262 -3.50 5.07 19.13
CA ALA A 262 -4.54 5.47 18.18
C ALA A 262 -5.42 4.29 17.71
N ILE A 263 -4.91 3.06 17.75
CA ILE A 263 -5.59 1.89 17.15
C ILE A 263 -5.96 0.78 18.14
N TRP A 264 -5.15 0.56 19.19
CA TRP A 264 -5.36 -0.53 20.15
C TRP A 264 -6.69 -0.43 20.90
N PRO A 265 -7.13 0.74 21.44
CA PRO A 265 -8.39 0.82 22.18
C PRO A 265 -9.60 0.41 21.33
N THR A 266 -9.59 0.74 20.03
CA THR A 266 -10.66 0.33 19.11
C THR A 266 -10.70 -1.18 18.92
N GLN A 267 -9.52 -1.80 18.77
CA GLN A 267 -9.41 -3.25 18.59
C GLN A 267 -9.73 -4.02 19.87
N GLU A 268 -9.20 -3.60 21.01
CA GLU A 268 -9.48 -4.15 22.33
C GLU A 268 -10.99 -4.16 22.60
N LYS A 269 -11.65 -3.00 22.48
CA LYS A 269 -13.10 -2.88 22.68
C LYS A 269 -13.89 -3.84 21.78
N ALA A 270 -13.48 -3.98 20.52
CA ALA A 270 -14.15 -4.85 19.57
C ALA A 270 -13.94 -6.34 19.87
N LEU A 271 -12.74 -6.73 20.34
CA LEU A 271 -12.42 -8.09 20.77
C LEU A 271 -13.16 -8.46 22.07
N THR A 272 -13.13 -7.58 23.08
CA THR A 272 -13.86 -7.77 24.34
C THR A 272 -15.35 -7.95 24.10
N LYS A 273 -15.97 -7.10 23.27
CA LYS A 273 -17.39 -7.26 22.90
C LYS A 273 -17.67 -8.60 22.23
N ALA A 274 -16.82 -9.04 21.30
CA ALA A 274 -17.00 -10.31 20.62
C ALA A 274 -16.85 -11.51 21.57
N PHE A 275 -15.91 -11.44 22.52
CA PHE A 275 -15.73 -12.47 23.53
C PHE A 275 -16.95 -12.57 24.46
N LEU A 276 -17.50 -11.43 24.89
CA LEU A 276 -18.66 -11.39 25.80
C LEU A 276 -19.98 -11.79 25.11
N CYS A 277 -20.17 -11.48 23.84
CA CYS A 277 -21.38 -11.86 23.09
C CYS A 277 -21.40 -13.33 22.63
N ASN A 278 -20.29 -14.05 22.77
CA ASN A 278 -20.17 -15.48 22.45
C ASN A 278 -20.32 -16.39 23.69
N LYS A 279 -20.68 -15.82 24.84
CA LYS A 279 -21.11 -16.53 26.06
C LYS A 279 -22.60 -16.37 26.25
#